data_AF-A0A944C1H2-F1
#
_entry.id   AF-A0A944C1H2-F1
#
_cell.length_a   1.000
_cell.length_b   1.000
_cell.length_c   1.000
_cell.angle_alpha   90.00
_cell.angle_beta   90.00
_cell.angle_gamma   90.00
#
_symmetry.space_group_name_H-M   'P 1'
#
loop_
_entity.id
_entity.type
_entity.pdbx_description
1 polymer ?
#
loop_
_entity_poly.entity_id
_entity_poly.type
_entity_poly.pdbx_seq_one_letter_code
_entity_poly.pdbx_strand_id
1 'polypeptide(L)'
;MMTKLKTIVLMSIVLFMASCSSNKVFTQADTLVGAYDKSTTITDEEFSLFKTVMQSHSDLQLKPIKVSRQVVAGTNYKYECINENKRTVEVVIF
;
A
#
# COMPACT_ATOMS: atom_id res chain seq x y z
N MET A 1 15.08 48.48 15.95
CA MET A 1 13.70 47.96 16.14
C MET A 1 13.17 47.10 14.97
N MET A 2 14.00 46.73 13.97
CA MET A 2 13.60 45.90 12.81
C MET A 2 13.99 44.42 12.92
N THR A 3 14.85 44.03 13.86
CA THR A 3 15.31 42.64 14.03
C THR A 3 14.28 41.78 14.77
N LYS A 4 13.63 42.31 15.81
CA LYS A 4 12.63 41.57 16.60
C LYS A 4 11.33 41.26 15.82
N LEU A 5 10.94 42.13 14.88
CA LEU A 5 9.75 41.92 14.05
C LEU A 5 9.92 40.76 13.06
N LYS A 6 11.12 40.63 12.48
CA LYS A 6 11.45 39.52 11.55
C LYS A 6 11.49 38.17 12.27
N THR A 7 11.98 38.13 13.51
CA THR A 7 12.03 36.89 14.31
C THR A 7 10.64 36.40 14.73
N ILE A 8 9.72 37.31 15.04
CA ILE A 8 8.34 36.96 15.41
C ILE A 8 7.58 36.40 14.20
N VAL A 9 7.70 37.01 13.03
CA VAL A 9 7.04 36.53 11.80
C VAL A 9 7.54 35.14 11.39
N LEU A 10 8.84 34.86 11.55
CA LEU A 10 9.42 33.56 11.20
C LEU A 10 8.97 32.44 12.14
N MET A 11 8.76 32.74 13.43
CA MET A 11 8.23 31.78 14.43
C MET A 11 6.77 31.41 14.14
N SER A 12 5.95 32.35 13.67
CA SER A 12 4.55 32.10 13.33
C SER A 12 4.37 31.12 12.17
N ILE A 13 5.30 31.10 11.21
CA ILE A 13 5.19 30.25 10.00
C ILE A 13 5.45 28.77 10.32
N VAL A 14 6.28 28.47 11.33
CA VAL A 14 6.66 27.08 11.68
C VAL A 14 5.55 26.35 12.46
N LEU A 15 4.71 27.07 13.20
CA LEU A 15 3.63 26.49 14.01
C LEU A 15 2.40 26.03 13.20
N PHE A 16 2.23 26.49 11.95
CA PHE A 16 1.06 26.13 11.13
C PHE A 16 1.22 24.85 10.28
N MET A 17 2.42 24.24 10.22
CA MET A 17 2.63 23.02 9.43
C MET A 17 2.44 21.71 10.23
N ALA A 18 2.18 21.77 11.53
CA ALA A 18 2.02 20.58 12.37
C ALA A 18 0.60 19.98 12.40
N SER A 19 -0.39 20.59 11.74
CA SER A 19 -1.80 20.16 11.85
C SER A 19 -2.30 19.23 10.73
N CYS A 20 -1.45 18.84 9.79
CA CYS A 20 -1.80 17.87 8.75
C CYS A 20 -1.39 16.44 9.10
N SER A 21 -1.55 16.01 10.36
CA SER A 21 -1.61 14.57 10.68
C SER A 21 -3.06 14.25 11.00
N SER A 22 -3.85 14.00 9.96
CA SER A 22 -5.18 13.42 10.11
C SER A 22 -4.99 11.99 10.62
N ASN A 23 -4.94 11.85 11.95
CA ASN A 23 -5.05 10.57 12.61
C ASN A 23 -6.48 10.08 12.37
N LYS A 24 -6.74 9.49 11.19
CA LYS A 24 -7.98 8.75 10.95
C LYS A 24 -7.99 7.59 11.94
N VAL A 25 -8.68 7.80 13.05
CA VAL A 25 -9.12 6.72 13.93
C VAL A 25 -10.04 5.87 13.08
N PHE A 26 -9.53 4.77 12.53
CA PHE A 26 -10.34 3.77 11.85
C PHE A 26 -11.33 3.23 12.88
N THR A 27 -12.59 3.62 12.75
CA THR A 27 -13.66 3.02 13.54
C THR A 27 -14.03 1.67 12.92
N GLN A 28 -14.62 0.74 13.68
CA GLN A 28 -15.08 -0.54 13.10
C GLN A 28 -16.05 -0.34 11.91
N ALA A 29 -16.75 0.80 11.85
CA ALA A 29 -17.62 1.17 10.73
C ALA A 29 -16.87 1.48 9.42
N ASP A 30 -15.56 1.74 9.46
CA ASP A 30 -14.73 1.99 8.28
C ASP A 30 -14.18 0.69 7.65
N THR A 31 -14.42 -0.46 8.27
CA THR A 31 -13.95 -1.76 7.76
C THR A 31 -15.03 -2.39 6.88
N LEU A 32 -14.93 -2.17 5.57
CA LEU A 32 -15.81 -2.81 4.60
C LEU A 32 -15.53 -4.32 4.54
N VAL A 33 -16.51 -5.14 4.94
CA VAL A 33 -16.41 -6.60 4.86
C VAL A 33 -16.30 -7.02 3.40
N GLY A 34 -15.36 -7.92 3.11
CA GLY A 34 -15.11 -8.38 1.75
C GLY A 34 -14.40 -7.36 0.87
N ALA A 35 -13.86 -6.26 1.39
CA ALA A 35 -12.92 -5.41 0.64
C ALA A 35 -11.48 -5.96 0.74
N TYR A 36 -10.62 -5.56 -0.19
CA TYR A 36 -9.18 -5.78 -0.07
C TYR A 36 -8.60 -4.96 1.09
N ASP A 37 -7.70 -5.56 1.84
CA ASP A 37 -6.85 -4.85 2.79
C ASP A 37 -5.84 -3.94 2.09
N LYS A 38 -5.17 -3.11 2.89
CA LYS A 38 -4.05 -2.30 2.40
C LYS A 38 -2.94 -3.22 1.93
N SER A 39 -2.37 -2.90 0.78
CA SER A 39 -1.26 -3.68 0.24
C SER A 39 -0.04 -3.64 1.16
N THR A 40 0.53 -4.80 1.46
CA THR A 40 1.70 -4.98 2.34
C THR A 40 2.81 -5.77 1.65
N THR A 41 3.97 -5.87 2.31
CA THR A 41 5.03 -6.81 1.93
C THR A 41 4.48 -8.24 1.84
N ILE A 42 5.02 -9.00 0.88
CA ILE A 42 4.68 -10.40 0.61
C ILE A 42 5.42 -11.29 1.61
N THR A 43 4.72 -12.26 2.20
CA THR A 43 5.33 -13.29 3.07
C THR A 43 5.94 -14.43 2.25
N ASP A 44 6.78 -15.27 2.86
CA ASP A 44 7.39 -16.41 2.16
C ASP A 44 6.36 -17.43 1.67
N GLU A 45 5.27 -17.62 2.41
CA GLU A 45 4.16 -18.51 2.05
C GLU A 45 3.41 -17.98 0.82
N GLU A 46 3.10 -16.68 0.81
CA GLU A 46 2.44 -16.01 -0.31
C GLU A 46 3.32 -16.00 -1.56
N PHE A 47 4.62 -15.76 -1.37
CA PHE A 47 5.57 -15.84 -2.48
C PHE A 47 5.67 -17.26 -3.04
N SER A 48 5.58 -18.28 -2.18
CA SER A 48 5.54 -19.69 -2.59
C SER A 48 4.26 -20.04 -3.35
N LEU A 49 3.10 -19.54 -2.90
CA LEU A 49 1.83 -19.63 -3.62
C LEU A 49 1.95 -19.00 -5.00
N PHE A 50 2.45 -17.76 -5.08
CA PHE A 50 2.66 -17.04 -6.33
C PHE A 50 3.55 -17.85 -7.29
N LYS A 51 4.71 -18.34 -6.83
CA LYS A 51 5.60 -19.17 -7.66
C LYS A 51 4.90 -20.41 -8.20
N THR A 52 4.13 -21.10 -7.36
CA THR A 52 3.41 -22.33 -7.75
C THR A 52 2.44 -22.05 -8.88
N VAL A 53 1.67 -20.96 -8.80
CA VAL A 53 0.74 -20.56 -9.87
C VAL A 53 1.48 -20.11 -11.15
N MET A 54 2.60 -19.39 -10.99
CA MET A 54 3.41 -18.94 -12.13
C MET A 54 4.10 -20.08 -12.88
N GLN A 55 4.27 -21.27 -12.28
CA GLN A 55 4.79 -22.44 -13.01
C GLN A 55 3.90 -22.82 -14.20
N SER A 56 2.59 -22.58 -14.11
CA SER A 56 1.63 -22.83 -15.21
C SER A 56 1.53 -21.67 -16.20
N HIS A 57 2.18 -20.54 -15.91
CA HIS A 57 2.12 -19.30 -16.70
C HIS A 57 3.54 -18.73 -16.88
N SER A 58 4.49 -19.61 -17.21
CA SER A 58 5.92 -19.28 -17.23
C SER A 58 6.30 -18.26 -18.31
N ASP A 59 5.42 -18.04 -19.29
CA ASP A 59 5.53 -16.99 -20.30
C ASP A 59 5.31 -15.59 -19.72
N LEU A 60 4.60 -15.48 -18.60
CA LEU A 60 4.41 -14.22 -17.89
C LEU A 60 5.60 -13.98 -16.96
N GLN A 61 6.65 -13.33 -17.47
CA GLN A 61 7.78 -12.91 -16.62
C GLN A 61 7.35 -11.77 -15.69
N LEU A 62 6.82 -12.14 -14.52
CA LEU A 62 6.26 -11.24 -13.52
C LEU A 62 7.08 -11.29 -12.23
N LYS A 63 7.41 -10.11 -11.70
CA LYS A 63 8.04 -9.95 -10.39
C LYS A 63 7.03 -9.34 -9.41
N PRO A 64 6.56 -10.08 -8.39
CA PRO A 64 5.62 -9.54 -7.41
C PRO A 64 6.33 -8.58 -6.45
N ILE A 65 5.65 -7.50 -6.06
CA ILE A 65 6.19 -6.40 -5.24
C ILE A 65 5.52 -6.36 -3.86
N LYS A 66 4.19 -6.39 -3.85
CA LYS A 66 3.33 -6.29 -2.67
C LYS A 66 2.00 -6.99 -2.94
N VAL A 67 1.26 -7.29 -1.89
CA VAL A 67 0.01 -8.05 -1.98
C VAL A 67 -1.07 -7.44 -1.10
N SER A 68 -2.29 -7.43 -1.62
CA SER A 68 -3.52 -7.16 -0.87
C SER A 68 -4.32 -8.45 -0.73
N ARG A 69 -4.99 -8.64 0.40
CA ARG A 69 -5.79 -9.81 0.73
C ARG A 69 -7.25 -9.41 0.88
N GLN A 70 -8.15 -10.27 0.43
CA GLN A 70 -9.59 -10.09 0.58
C GLN A 70 -10.17 -11.41 1.07
N VAL A 71 -10.75 -11.37 2.27
CA VAL A 71 -11.43 -12.53 2.86
C VAL A 71 -12.80 -12.70 2.21
N VAL A 72 -13.05 -13.89 1.67
CA VAL A 72 -14.32 -14.35 1.06
C VAL A 72 -14.63 -15.77 1.59
N ALA A 73 -15.25 -16.66 0.81
CA ALA A 73 -15.24 -18.10 1.09
C ALA A 73 -13.87 -18.72 0.73
N GLY A 74 -12.80 -18.20 1.35
CA GLY A 74 -11.40 -18.35 0.94
C GLY A 74 -10.68 -17.00 1.03
N THR A 75 -9.56 -16.84 0.35
CA THR A 75 -8.82 -15.57 0.32
C THR A 75 -8.36 -15.25 -1.09
N ASN A 76 -8.76 -14.10 -1.63
CA ASN A 76 -8.13 -13.58 -2.84
C ASN A 76 -6.82 -12.86 -2.45
N TYR A 77 -5.72 -13.20 -3.12
CA TYR A 77 -4.43 -12.53 -3.03
C TYR A 77 -4.18 -11.72 -4.31
N LYS A 78 -4.27 -10.40 -4.20
CA LYS A 78 -4.00 -9.46 -5.30
C LYS A 78 -2.56 -8.97 -5.22
N TYR A 79 -1.70 -9.53 -6.04
CA TYR A 79 -0.30 -9.14 -6.18
C TYR A 79 -0.18 -7.95 -7.15
N GLU A 80 0.54 -6.92 -6.75
CA GLU A 80 1.08 -5.94 -7.70
C GLU A 80 2.42 -6.46 -8.21
N CYS A 81 2.55 -6.63 -9.53
CA CYS A 81 3.72 -7.18 -10.19
C CYS A 81 4.31 -6.18 -11.17
N ILE A 82 5.63 -6.26 -11.40
CA ILE A 82 6.29 -5.63 -12.53
C ILE A 82 6.48 -6.67 -13.63
N ASN A 83 6.06 -6.34 -14.85
CA ASN A 83 6.35 -7.14 -16.04
C ASN A 83 7.66 -6.71 -16.72
N GLU A 84 8.06 -7.43 -17.78
CA GLU A 84 9.28 -7.15 -18.56
C GLU A 84 9.38 -5.72 -19.07
N ASN A 85 8.23 -5.13 -19.42
CA ASN A 85 8.11 -3.76 -19.91
C ASN A 85 8.15 -2.70 -18.79
N LYS A 86 8.50 -3.12 -17.55
CA LYS A 86 8.51 -2.28 -16.35
C LYS A 86 7.16 -1.65 -16.02
N ARG A 87 6.07 -2.24 -16.48
CA ARG A 87 4.71 -1.80 -16.15
C ARG A 87 4.21 -2.56 -14.95
N THR A 88 3.48 -1.85 -14.08
CA THR A 88 2.74 -2.46 -12.99
C THR A 88 1.50 -3.15 -13.56
N VAL A 89 1.30 -4.41 -13.19
CA VAL A 89 0.12 -5.21 -13.49
C VAL A 89 -0.39 -5.85 -12.20
N GLU A 90 -1.68 -6.09 -12.10
CA GLU A 90 -2.28 -6.78 -10.95
C GLU A 90 -2.58 -8.23 -11.32
N VAL A 91 -2.19 -9.17 -10.44
CA VAL A 91 -2.51 -10.60 -10.55
C VAL A 91 -3.32 -11.00 -9.33
N VAL A 92 -4.50 -11.57 -9.54
CA VAL A 92 -5.34 -12.10 -8.46
C VAL A 92 -5.26 -13.62 -8.48
N ILE A 93 -4.87 -14.20 -7.34
CA ILE A 93 -4.87 -15.64 -7.09
C ILE A 93 -5.92 -15.92 -6.02
N PHE A 94 -6.78 -16.90 -6.26
CA PHE A 94 -7.78 -17.40 -5.30
C PHE A 94 -7.39 -18.78 -4.79
#